data_AF-A0A963EC48-F1
#
_entry.id   AF-A0A963EC48-F1
#
_cell.length_a   1.000
_cell.length_b   1.000
_cell.length_c   1.000
_cell.angle_alpha   90.00
_cell.angle_beta   90.00
_cell.angle_gamma   90.00
#
_symmetry.space_group_name_H-M   'P 1'
#
loop_
_entity.id
_entity.type
_entity.pdbx_description
1 polymer ?
#
loop_
_entity_poly.entity_id
_entity_poly.type
_entity_poly.pdbx_seq_one_letter_code
_entity_poly.pdbx_strand_id
1 'polypeptide(L)'
;MSAPSPKAKDIRDQLREAIGHFEHTLPGQAPIRDFVHHNTLHGFQHLHFAEALAAAERLTGARGFLAPDQFRALYAAGRITRADLLKVLQADPDLNAAEVIASAGQRELRRLDLYLIALLHPLKAVTAGQLNWQIEELQALRRFQSDVGKADRSRLLAAACKTGTDGEEPAIAELWHACLEGLGLTHYLLHPED
;
A
#
# COMPACT_ATOMS: atom_id res chain seq x y z
N MET A 1 -9.81 78.91 13.07
CA MET A 1 -10.40 77.81 12.28
C MET A 1 -9.28 76.83 11.97
N SER A 2 -9.16 75.73 12.72
CA SER A 2 -8.17 74.68 12.43
C SER A 2 -8.85 73.57 11.66
N ALA A 3 -8.29 73.20 10.51
CA ALA A 3 -8.77 72.08 9.70
C ALA A 3 -8.62 70.75 10.47
N PRO A 4 -9.57 69.82 10.35
CA PRO A 4 -9.47 68.53 11.03
C PRO A 4 -8.37 67.68 10.40
N SER A 5 -7.47 67.16 11.23
CA SER A 5 -6.45 66.19 10.82
C SER A 5 -7.09 64.94 10.21
N PRO A 6 -6.50 64.36 9.15
CA PRO A 6 -7.04 63.17 8.51
C PRO A 6 -7.05 62.02 9.51
N LYS A 7 -8.22 61.39 9.70
CA LYS A 7 -8.34 60.18 10.52
C LYS A 7 -7.40 59.12 9.95
N ALA A 8 -6.51 58.58 10.79
CA ALA A 8 -5.67 57.46 10.42
C ALA A 8 -6.56 56.32 9.91
N LYS A 9 -6.32 55.86 8.67
CA LYS A 9 -7.06 54.73 8.08
C LYS A 9 -7.00 53.55 9.05
N ASP A 10 -8.12 52.87 9.26
CA ASP A 10 -8.17 51.62 10.01
C ASP A 10 -7.13 50.64 9.41
N ILE A 11 -6.36 49.98 10.26
CA ILE A 11 -5.32 49.04 9.84
C ILE A 11 -5.89 47.94 8.94
N ARG A 12 -7.16 47.58 9.15
CA ARG A 12 -7.88 46.61 8.33
C ARG A 12 -8.10 47.10 6.89
N ASP A 13 -8.38 48.40 6.71
CA ASP A 13 -8.56 48.98 5.39
C ASP A 13 -7.23 49.12 4.65
N GLN A 14 -6.17 49.49 5.37
CA GLN A 14 -4.80 49.52 4.82
C GLN A 14 -4.35 48.13 4.36
N LEU A 15 -4.65 47.08 5.13
CA LEU A 15 -4.34 45.69 4.76
C LEU A 15 -5.13 45.22 3.55
N ARG A 16 -6.42 45.56 3.43
CA ARG A 16 -7.23 45.21 2.24
C ARG A 16 -6.71 45.88 0.97
N GLU A 17 -6.36 47.16 1.06
CA GLU A 17 -5.79 47.92 -0.05
C GLU A 17 -4.43 47.31 -0.48
N ALA A 18 -3.58 46.94 0.49
CA ALA A 18 -2.32 46.27 0.22
C ALA A 18 -2.50 44.88 -0.43
N ILE A 19 -3.45 44.06 0.04
CA ILE A 19 -3.77 42.75 -0.55
C ILE A 19 -4.23 42.92 -2.01
N GLY A 20 -5.13 43.88 -2.28
CA GLY A 20 -5.58 44.16 -3.65
C GLY A 20 -4.45 44.63 -4.57
N HIS A 21 -3.47 45.38 -4.04
CA HIS A 21 -2.28 45.77 -4.79
C HIS A 21 -1.34 44.59 -5.07
N PHE A 22 -1.20 43.66 -4.12
CA PHE A 22 -0.39 42.46 -4.29
C PHE A 22 -0.97 41.50 -5.32
N GLU A 23 -2.30 41.39 -5.45
CA GLU A 23 -2.95 40.56 -6.47
C GLU A 23 -2.53 40.94 -7.91
N HIS A 24 -2.31 42.24 -8.17
CA HIS A 24 -1.90 42.75 -9.48
C HIS A 24 -0.38 42.74 -9.70
N THR A 25 0.41 42.60 -8.62
CA THR A 25 1.86 42.74 -8.65
C THR A 25 2.58 41.40 -8.50
N LEU A 26 2.00 40.47 -7.74
CA LEU A 26 2.54 39.13 -7.58
C LEU A 26 2.14 38.26 -8.78
N PRO A 27 3.04 37.43 -9.31
CA PRO A 27 2.68 36.50 -10.35
C PRO A 27 1.59 35.55 -9.82
N GLY A 28 0.53 35.33 -10.60
CA GLY A 28 -0.53 34.38 -10.28
C GLY A 28 -0.06 32.92 -10.20
N GLN A 29 1.20 32.66 -10.56
CA GLN A 29 1.89 31.40 -10.39
C GLN A 29 3.07 31.62 -9.44
N ALA A 30 3.25 30.70 -8.48
CA ALA A 30 4.45 30.68 -7.65
C ALA A 30 5.71 30.51 -8.52
N PRO A 31 6.88 31.03 -8.10
CA PRO A 31 8.13 30.85 -8.83
C PRO A 31 8.38 29.36 -9.12
N ILE A 32 8.50 29.01 -10.40
CA ILE A 32 8.85 27.64 -10.82
C ILE A 32 10.31 27.42 -10.46
N ARG A 33 10.55 26.82 -9.29
CA ARG A 33 11.91 26.61 -8.77
C ARG A 33 12.69 25.57 -9.57
N ASP A 34 12.00 24.54 -10.04
CA ASP A 34 12.60 23.37 -10.71
C ASP A 34 11.89 23.15 -12.06
N PHE A 35 12.49 23.63 -13.16
CA PHE A 35 11.97 23.45 -14.52
C PHE A 35 12.72 22.31 -15.23
N VAL A 36 12.06 21.16 -15.36
CA VAL A 36 12.57 20.05 -16.18
C VAL A 36 12.18 20.30 -17.63
N HIS A 37 13.06 21.00 -18.35
CA HIS A 37 12.85 21.40 -19.74
C HIS A 37 12.85 20.24 -20.74
N HIS A 38 13.49 19.11 -20.40
CA HIS A 38 13.52 17.91 -21.23
C HIS A 38 13.15 16.67 -20.43
N ASN A 39 12.13 15.96 -20.90
CA ASN A 39 11.85 14.61 -20.44
C ASN A 39 12.97 13.69 -20.96
N THR A 40 13.80 13.16 -20.06
CA THR A 40 14.88 12.22 -20.40
C THR A 40 14.36 10.97 -21.13
N LEU A 41 13.07 10.65 -20.98
CA LEU A 41 12.42 9.55 -21.68
C LEU A 41 11.95 9.88 -23.11
N HIS A 42 12.12 11.11 -23.61
CA HIS A 42 11.62 11.49 -24.95
C HIS A 42 12.16 10.60 -26.07
N GLY A 43 13.41 10.12 -25.96
CA GLY A 43 13.99 9.17 -26.92
C GLY A 43 13.28 7.82 -26.97
N PHE A 44 12.53 7.48 -25.92
CA PHE A 44 11.77 6.23 -25.78
C PHE A 44 10.26 6.41 -26.00
N GLN A 45 9.81 7.59 -26.46
CA GLN A 45 8.38 7.91 -26.62
C GLN A 45 7.62 7.02 -27.60
N HIS A 46 8.33 6.25 -28.42
CA HIS A 46 7.77 5.29 -29.38
C HIS A 46 7.44 3.93 -28.72
N LEU A 47 7.85 3.72 -27.47
CA LEU A 47 7.56 2.52 -26.68
C LEU A 47 6.39 2.78 -25.73
N HIS A 48 5.70 1.72 -25.29
CA HIS A 48 4.75 1.87 -24.19
C HIS A 48 5.47 2.26 -22.91
N PHE A 49 4.79 2.96 -22.00
CA PHE A 49 5.40 3.58 -20.83
C PHE A 49 6.28 2.64 -19.99
N ALA A 50 5.79 1.43 -19.68
CA ALA A 50 6.56 0.44 -18.91
C ALA A 50 7.81 -0.04 -19.67
N GLU A 51 7.71 -0.23 -20.98
CA GLU A 51 8.82 -0.62 -21.85
C GLU A 51 9.86 0.51 -21.97
N ALA A 52 9.39 1.76 -22.09
CA ALA A 52 10.24 2.94 -22.12
C ALA A 52 11.06 3.08 -20.83
N LEU A 53 10.42 2.91 -19.67
CA LEU A 53 11.09 2.93 -18.37
C LEU A 53 12.11 1.79 -18.24
N ALA A 54 11.73 0.57 -18.63
CA ALA A 54 12.64 -0.58 -18.60
C ALA A 54 13.85 -0.39 -19.54
N ALA A 55 13.65 0.20 -20.72
CA ALA A 55 14.71 0.51 -21.66
C ALA A 55 15.65 1.60 -21.12
N ALA A 56 15.10 2.68 -20.55
CA ALA A 56 15.87 3.73 -19.92
C ALA A 56 16.67 3.23 -18.71
N GLU A 57 16.08 2.36 -17.88
CA GLU A 57 16.77 1.74 -16.74
C GLU A 57 17.92 0.84 -17.19
N ARG A 58 17.73 0.01 -18.23
CA ARG A 58 18.83 -0.81 -18.79
C ARG A 58 19.98 0.04 -19.32
N LEU A 59 19.68 1.19 -19.93
CA LEU A 59 20.69 2.07 -20.50
C LEU A 59 21.44 2.87 -19.44
N THR A 60 20.74 3.35 -18.41
CA THR A 60 21.26 4.37 -17.48
C THR A 60 21.49 3.87 -16.06
N GLY A 61 20.92 2.71 -15.70
CA GLY A 61 20.85 2.21 -14.33
C GLY A 61 19.84 2.95 -13.43
N ALA A 62 19.18 4.00 -13.93
CA ALA A 62 18.20 4.76 -13.15
C ALA A 62 16.83 4.06 -13.16
N ARG A 63 16.31 3.74 -11.97
CA ARG A 63 15.01 3.10 -11.82
C ARG A 63 13.87 4.04 -12.19
N GLY A 64 12.98 3.58 -13.07
CA GLY A 64 11.80 4.34 -13.49
C GLY A 64 10.62 4.27 -12.51
N PHE A 65 10.55 3.20 -11.73
CA PHE A 65 9.51 2.97 -10.73
C PHE A 65 10.08 3.02 -9.31
N LEU A 66 9.21 3.37 -8.36
CA LEU A 66 9.51 3.22 -6.94
C LEU A 66 9.66 1.74 -6.58
N ALA A 67 10.42 1.45 -5.52
CA ALA A 67 10.48 0.10 -4.98
C ALA A 67 9.11 -0.33 -4.43
N PRO A 68 8.75 -1.63 -4.43
CA PRO A 68 7.47 -2.11 -3.91
C PRO A 68 7.15 -1.64 -2.47
N ASP A 69 8.18 -1.58 -1.62
CA ASP A 69 8.01 -1.14 -0.23
C ASP A 69 7.66 0.35 -0.11
N GLN A 70 8.10 1.19 -1.06
CA GLN A 70 7.69 2.59 -1.12
C GLN A 70 6.24 2.74 -1.57
N PHE A 71 5.77 1.92 -2.52
CA PHE A 71 4.34 1.89 -2.88
C PHE A 71 3.48 1.44 -1.70
N ARG A 72 3.91 0.43 -0.94
CA ARG A 72 3.24 0.03 0.31
C ARG A 72 3.21 1.13 1.36
N ALA A 73 4.31 1.89 1.52
CA ALA A 73 4.35 3.05 2.40
C ALA A 73 3.38 4.16 1.96
N LEU A 74 3.27 4.43 0.65
CA LEU A 74 2.29 5.36 0.11
C LEU A 74 0.85 4.89 0.34
N TYR A 75 0.60 3.58 0.25
CA TYR A 75 -0.69 3.00 0.60
C TYR A 75 -1.01 3.17 2.10
N ALA A 76 -0.06 2.85 2.98
CA ALA A 76 -0.21 3.04 4.42
C ALA A 76 -0.43 4.52 4.80
N ALA A 77 0.17 5.46 4.05
CA ALA A 77 -0.03 6.90 4.20
C ALA A 77 -1.34 7.42 3.58
N GLY A 78 -2.16 6.57 2.96
CA GLY A 78 -3.42 6.95 2.30
C GLY A 78 -3.25 7.72 0.99
N ARG A 79 -2.01 7.82 0.46
CA ARG A 79 -1.73 8.41 -0.86
C ARG A 79 -2.18 7.52 -2.01
N ILE A 80 -2.15 6.21 -1.80
CA ILE A 80 -2.76 5.20 -2.67
C ILE A 80 -3.86 4.55 -1.83
N THR A 81 -5.08 4.49 -2.35
CA THR A 81 -6.21 3.92 -1.63
C THR A 81 -6.56 2.53 -2.16
N ARG A 82 -7.33 1.77 -1.37
CA ARG A 82 -7.89 0.50 -1.85
C ARG A 82 -8.75 0.70 -3.10
N ALA A 83 -9.48 1.80 -3.19
CA ALA A 83 -10.30 2.12 -4.36
C ALA A 83 -9.44 2.34 -5.61
N ASP A 84 -8.28 2.98 -5.48
CA ASP A 84 -7.34 3.16 -6.60
C ASP A 84 -6.85 1.81 -7.13
N LEU A 85 -6.45 0.91 -6.22
CA LEU A 85 -6.00 -0.44 -6.59
C LEU A 85 -7.13 -1.25 -7.26
N LEU A 86 -8.33 -1.25 -6.66
CA LEU A 86 -9.48 -1.96 -7.21
C LEU A 86 -9.82 -1.47 -8.62
N LYS A 87 -9.83 -0.14 -8.83
CA LYS A 87 -10.13 0.46 -10.13
C LYS A 87 -9.15 0.00 -11.21
N VAL A 88 -7.86 0.00 -10.92
CA VAL A 88 -6.83 -0.41 -11.90
C VAL A 88 -6.89 -1.91 -12.16
N LEU A 89 -6.97 -2.74 -11.11
CA LEU A 89 -7.01 -4.20 -11.24
C LEU A 89 -8.27 -4.70 -11.97
N GLN A 90 -9.40 -4.01 -11.84
CA GLN A 90 -10.65 -4.37 -12.52
C GLN A 90 -10.72 -3.84 -13.95
N ALA A 91 -9.99 -2.77 -14.28
CA ALA A 91 -9.99 -2.17 -15.61
C ALA A 91 -9.14 -2.96 -16.62
N ASP A 92 -8.17 -3.74 -16.12
CA ASP A 92 -7.29 -4.55 -16.96
C ASP A 92 -7.90 -5.96 -17.18
N PRO A 93 -8.34 -6.29 -18.42
CA PRO A 93 -8.95 -7.57 -18.71
C PRO A 93 -7.94 -8.73 -18.64
N ASP A 94 -6.64 -8.49 -18.88
CA ASP A 94 -5.62 -9.54 -18.90
C ASP A 94 -5.36 -10.10 -17.48
N LEU A 95 -5.70 -9.32 -16.45
CA LEU A 95 -5.61 -9.74 -15.06
C LEU A 95 -6.73 -10.70 -14.64
N ASN A 96 -7.83 -10.83 -15.39
CA ASN A 96 -8.94 -11.73 -15.06
C ASN A 96 -9.39 -11.61 -13.59
N ALA A 97 -9.49 -10.38 -13.08
CA ALA A 97 -9.63 -10.10 -11.65
C ALA A 97 -10.91 -10.70 -11.03
N ALA A 98 -11.98 -10.83 -11.81
CA ALA A 98 -13.26 -11.36 -11.36
C ALA A 98 -13.32 -12.90 -11.27
N GLU A 99 -12.33 -13.61 -11.79
CA GLU A 99 -12.33 -15.07 -11.78
C GLU A 99 -12.30 -15.61 -10.36
N VAL A 100 -13.19 -16.57 -10.07
CA VAL A 100 -13.22 -17.31 -8.81
C VAL A 100 -12.17 -18.43 -8.88
N ILE A 101 -11.19 -18.38 -7.99
CA ILE A 101 -10.08 -19.34 -7.92
C ILE A 101 -10.41 -20.47 -6.96
N ALA A 102 -11.13 -20.16 -5.88
CA ALA A 102 -11.56 -21.14 -4.90
C ALA A 102 -12.88 -20.72 -4.25
N SER A 103 -13.64 -21.69 -3.76
CA SER A 103 -14.87 -21.45 -3.01
C SER A 103 -14.82 -22.24 -1.71
N ALA A 104 -15.13 -21.57 -0.60
CA ALA A 104 -15.18 -22.15 0.73
C ALA A 104 -16.52 -21.77 1.40
N GLY A 105 -17.48 -22.71 1.37
CA GLY A 105 -18.84 -22.46 1.84
C GLY A 105 -19.52 -21.34 1.03
N GLN A 106 -19.93 -20.27 1.70
CA GLN A 106 -20.54 -19.10 1.06
C GLN A 106 -19.53 -18.02 0.60
N ARG A 107 -18.22 -18.28 0.71
CA ARG A 107 -17.19 -17.33 0.28
C ARG A 107 -16.53 -17.79 -1.00
N GLU A 108 -16.41 -16.85 -1.93
CA GLU A 108 -15.60 -17.00 -3.13
C GLU A 108 -14.29 -16.24 -2.94
N LEU A 109 -13.18 -16.89 -3.24
CA LEU A 109 -11.87 -16.27 -3.37
C LEU A 109 -11.66 -15.93 -4.84
N ARG A 110 -11.50 -14.64 -5.14
CA ARG A 110 -11.29 -14.16 -6.50
C ARG A 110 -9.82 -13.85 -6.75
N ARG A 111 -9.41 -13.82 -8.02
CA ARG A 111 -8.05 -13.44 -8.38
C ARG A 111 -7.67 -12.04 -7.92
N LEU A 112 -8.65 -11.14 -7.91
CA LEU A 112 -8.53 -9.82 -7.32
C LEU A 112 -8.02 -9.85 -5.87
N ASP A 113 -8.48 -10.80 -5.06
CA ASP A 113 -8.09 -10.91 -3.65
C ASP A 113 -6.60 -11.28 -3.53
N LEU A 114 -6.12 -12.18 -4.40
CA LEU A 114 -4.70 -12.55 -4.45
C LEU A 114 -3.81 -11.37 -4.84
N TYR A 115 -4.21 -10.61 -5.87
CA TYR A 115 -3.44 -9.42 -6.27
C TYR A 115 -3.37 -8.39 -5.16
N LEU A 116 -4.48 -8.13 -4.47
CA LEU A 116 -4.49 -7.19 -3.35
C LEU A 116 -3.59 -7.66 -2.21
N ILE A 117 -3.62 -8.96 -1.87
CA ILE A 117 -2.73 -9.49 -0.84
C ILE A 117 -1.25 -9.34 -1.27
N ALA A 118 -0.90 -9.70 -2.50
CA ALA A 118 0.48 -9.62 -3.00
C ALA A 118 1.02 -8.17 -3.09
N LEU A 119 0.16 -7.22 -3.44
CA LEU A 119 0.52 -5.79 -3.51
C LEU A 119 0.64 -5.17 -2.11
N LEU A 120 -0.23 -5.54 -1.18
CA LEU A 120 -0.30 -4.91 0.14
C LEU A 120 0.60 -5.56 1.19
N HIS A 121 0.90 -6.85 1.05
CA HIS A 121 1.70 -7.60 2.02
C HIS A 121 2.99 -8.15 1.39
N PRO A 122 4.14 -8.02 2.07
CA PRO A 122 5.40 -8.57 1.58
C PRO A 122 5.46 -10.09 1.76
N LEU A 123 5.03 -10.84 0.74
CA LEU A 123 5.13 -12.31 0.70
C LEU A 123 6.55 -12.76 0.34
N LYS A 124 7.51 -12.57 1.26
CA LYS A 124 8.90 -12.98 1.06
C LYS A 124 9.07 -14.46 1.38
N ALA A 125 9.86 -15.16 0.57
CA ALA A 125 10.29 -16.52 0.91
C ALA A 125 11.09 -16.50 2.22
N VAL A 126 10.82 -17.47 3.09
CA VAL A 126 11.44 -17.62 4.39
C VAL A 126 12.30 -18.89 4.37
N THR A 127 13.56 -18.80 4.78
CA THR A 127 14.42 -19.98 4.93
C THR A 127 14.03 -20.78 6.17
N ALA A 128 14.42 -22.06 6.25
CA ALA A 128 14.12 -22.89 7.44
C ALA A 128 14.62 -22.24 8.75
N GLY A 129 15.83 -21.68 8.75
CA GLY A 129 16.38 -20.99 9.92
C GLY A 129 15.61 -19.71 10.28
N GLN A 130 15.16 -18.95 9.29
CA GLN A 130 14.32 -17.77 9.53
C GLN A 130 12.94 -18.16 10.06
N LEU A 131 12.35 -19.25 9.56
CA LEU A 131 11.08 -19.76 10.04
C LEU A 131 11.19 -20.17 11.51
N ASN A 132 12.20 -20.96 11.87
CA ASN A 132 12.43 -21.36 13.26
C ASN A 132 12.61 -20.15 14.18
N TRP A 133 13.41 -19.16 13.76
CA TRP A 133 13.57 -17.92 14.53
C TRP A 133 12.25 -17.15 14.68
N GLN A 134 11.42 -17.07 13.63
CA GLN A 134 10.10 -16.42 13.73
C GLN A 134 9.15 -17.16 14.68
N ILE A 135 9.21 -18.50 14.70
CA ILE A 135 8.41 -19.32 15.61
C ILE A 135 8.83 -19.06 17.06
N GLU A 136 10.13 -19.13 17.36
CA GLU A 136 10.65 -19.02 18.72
C GLU A 136 10.62 -17.57 19.23
N GLU A 137 11.17 -16.62 18.48
CA GLU A 137 11.37 -15.23 18.95
C GLU A 137 10.15 -14.34 18.71
N LEU A 138 9.46 -14.52 17.58
CA LEU A 138 8.28 -13.72 17.22
C LEU A 138 6.95 -14.40 17.51
N GLN A 139 6.99 -15.62 18.07
CA GLN A 139 5.79 -16.40 18.40
C GLN A 139 4.86 -16.53 17.19
N ALA A 140 5.42 -16.74 16.00
CA ALA A 140 4.70 -16.60 14.73
C ALA A 140 3.50 -17.55 14.57
N LEU A 141 3.53 -18.70 15.26
CA LEU A 141 2.44 -19.68 15.27
C LEU A 141 1.51 -19.56 16.49
N ARG A 142 1.74 -18.56 17.36
CA ARG A 142 0.94 -18.34 18.58
C ARG A 142 0.33 -16.94 18.66
N ARG A 143 0.85 -15.98 17.90
CA ARG A 143 0.38 -14.58 17.91
C ARG A 143 0.29 -13.98 16.52
N PHE A 144 -0.70 -13.11 16.32
CA PHE A 144 -0.87 -12.32 15.12
C PHE A 144 0.31 -11.39 14.92
N GLN A 145 0.87 -11.43 13.71
CA GLN A 145 1.92 -10.51 13.31
C GLN A 145 1.42 -9.06 13.31
N SER A 146 2.32 -8.13 13.57
CA SER A 146 2.00 -6.70 13.78
C SER A 146 1.34 -6.04 12.57
N ASP A 147 1.55 -6.58 11.38
CA ASP A 147 1.01 -6.13 10.10
C ASP A 147 -0.40 -6.69 9.79
N VAL A 148 -0.91 -7.63 10.60
CA VAL A 148 -2.29 -8.12 10.47
C VAL A 148 -3.27 -7.13 11.10
N GLY A 149 -4.20 -6.59 10.31
CA GLY A 149 -5.17 -5.59 10.76
C GLY A 149 -6.18 -6.12 11.78
N LYS A 150 -6.64 -5.27 12.70
CA LYS A 150 -7.60 -5.64 13.77
C LYS A 150 -8.86 -6.33 13.25
N ALA A 151 -9.41 -5.84 12.13
CA ALA A 151 -10.60 -6.42 11.52
C ALA A 151 -10.36 -7.88 11.07
N ASP A 152 -9.19 -8.17 10.49
CA ASP A 152 -8.83 -9.51 10.03
C ASP A 152 -8.63 -10.45 11.21
N ARG A 153 -7.96 -9.98 12.27
CA ARG A 153 -7.80 -10.71 13.55
C ARG A 153 -9.17 -11.09 14.13
N SER A 154 -10.07 -10.12 14.27
CA SER A 154 -11.42 -10.36 14.79
C SER A 154 -12.21 -11.34 13.92
N ARG A 155 -12.06 -11.29 12.59
CA ARG A 155 -12.72 -12.24 11.69
C ARG A 155 -12.19 -13.66 11.86
N LEU A 156 -10.88 -13.85 12.01
CA LEU A 156 -10.30 -15.18 12.23
C LEU A 156 -10.76 -15.74 13.58
N LEU A 157 -10.66 -14.96 14.65
CA LEU A 157 -11.09 -15.39 15.98
C LEU A 157 -12.58 -15.73 16.03
N ALA A 158 -13.44 -14.91 15.40
CA ALA A 158 -14.86 -15.20 15.33
C ALA A 158 -15.19 -16.45 14.48
N ALA A 159 -14.32 -16.84 13.54
CA ALA A 159 -14.46 -18.09 12.80
C ALA A 159 -14.02 -19.29 13.65
N ALA A 160 -12.88 -19.17 14.34
CA ALA A 160 -12.35 -20.19 15.25
C ALA A 160 -13.32 -20.49 16.41
N CYS A 161 -13.93 -19.46 17.01
CA CYS A 161 -14.94 -19.68 18.06
C CYS A 161 -16.14 -20.53 17.60
N LYS A 162 -16.48 -20.49 16.30
CA LYS A 162 -17.58 -21.30 15.75
C LYS A 162 -17.20 -22.78 15.58
N THR A 163 -15.91 -23.08 15.42
CA THR A 163 -15.38 -24.45 15.34
C THR A 163 -15.03 -25.01 16.72
N GLY A 164 -15.24 -24.23 17.79
CA GLY A 164 -14.96 -24.64 19.17
C GLY A 164 -13.56 -24.25 19.65
N THR A 165 -12.81 -23.51 18.83
CA THR A 165 -11.47 -23.02 19.15
C THR A 165 -11.56 -21.62 19.75
N ASP A 166 -11.18 -21.46 21.01
CA ASP A 166 -11.16 -20.15 21.68
C ASP A 166 -9.72 -19.69 21.96
N GLY A 167 -9.48 -18.39 21.82
CA GLY A 167 -8.17 -17.77 21.98
C GLY A 167 -7.34 -17.63 20.69
N GLU A 168 -6.32 -16.78 20.79
CA GLU A 168 -5.45 -16.41 19.66
C GLU A 168 -4.53 -17.55 19.22
N GLU A 169 -3.79 -18.12 20.17
CA GLU A 169 -2.82 -19.19 19.88
C GLU A 169 -3.49 -20.43 19.28
N PRO A 170 -4.59 -20.98 19.85
CA PRO A 170 -5.27 -22.12 19.24
C PRO A 170 -5.81 -21.84 17.84
N ALA A 171 -6.34 -20.64 17.60
CA ALA A 171 -6.86 -20.26 16.28
C ALA A 171 -5.76 -20.15 15.21
N ILE A 172 -4.58 -19.64 15.59
CA ILE A 172 -3.43 -19.55 14.68
C ILE A 172 -2.84 -20.95 14.43
N ALA A 173 -2.75 -21.78 15.47
CA ALA A 173 -2.31 -23.16 15.34
C ALA A 173 -3.25 -23.95 14.41
N GLU A 174 -4.56 -23.84 14.58
CA GLU A 174 -5.56 -24.48 13.69
C GLU A 174 -5.39 -24.03 12.24
N LEU A 175 -5.22 -22.73 12.00
CA LEU A 175 -4.97 -22.19 10.66
C LEU A 175 -3.68 -22.76 10.04
N TRP A 176 -2.61 -22.85 10.83
CA TRP A 176 -1.34 -23.42 10.38
C TRP A 176 -1.48 -24.90 9.99
N HIS A 177 -2.14 -25.71 10.83
CA HIS A 177 -2.38 -27.12 10.53
C HIS A 177 -3.24 -27.28 9.26
N ALA A 178 -4.30 -26.49 9.12
CA ALA A 178 -5.14 -26.52 7.92
C ALA A 178 -4.35 -26.15 6.66
N CYS A 179 -3.42 -25.19 6.74
CA CYS A 179 -2.51 -24.86 5.64
C CYS A 179 -1.57 -26.03 5.29
N LEU A 180 -0.97 -26.67 6.30
CA LEU A 180 -0.09 -27.83 6.07
C LEU A 180 -0.84 -29.00 5.45
N GLU A 181 -2.04 -29.32 5.95
CA GLU A 181 -2.90 -30.36 5.37
C GLU A 181 -3.27 -30.02 3.93
N GLY A 182 -3.73 -28.78 3.66
CA GLY A 182 -4.11 -28.34 2.33
C GLY A 182 -2.95 -28.35 1.32
N LEU A 183 -1.72 -28.17 1.79
CA LEU A 183 -0.51 -28.22 0.96
C LEU A 183 0.14 -29.61 0.91
N GLY A 184 -0.37 -30.60 1.64
CA GLY A 184 0.24 -31.93 1.75
C GLY A 184 1.60 -31.94 2.47
N LEU A 185 1.83 -30.97 3.37
CA LEU A 185 3.08 -30.74 4.08
C LEU A 185 3.07 -31.29 5.52
N THR A 186 2.27 -32.33 5.78
CA THR A 186 2.08 -32.90 7.13
C THR A 186 3.36 -33.45 7.77
N HIS A 187 4.41 -33.73 7.00
CA HIS A 187 5.72 -34.15 7.53
C HIS A 187 6.49 -33.04 8.25
N TYR A 188 6.16 -31.76 8.03
CA TYR A 188 6.74 -30.64 8.77
C TYR A 188 6.13 -30.45 10.18
N LEU A 189 5.16 -31.30 10.55
CA LEU A 189 4.65 -31.39 11.92
C LEU A 189 5.58 -32.20 12.83
N LEU A 190 6.52 -32.95 12.27
CA LEU A 190 7.46 -33.78 13.02
C LEU A 190 8.64 -32.92 13.50
N HIS A 191 8.94 -33.04 14.79
CA HIS A 191 10.01 -32.32 15.47
C HIS A 191 11.37 -32.57 14.81
N PRO A 192 12.36 -31.66 14.96
CA PRO A 192 13.72 -31.83 14.41
C PRO A 192 14.52 -33.03 14.97
N GLU A 193 13.92 -33.89 15.80
CA GLU A 193 14.58 -35.01 16.46
C GLU A 193 14.00 -36.39 16.11
N ASP A 194 13.18 -36.50 15.06
CA ASP A 194 12.82 -37.77 14.42
C ASP A 194 13.66 -38.03 13.14
#